data_AF-A0A923C9V9-F1
#
_entry.id   AF-A0A923C9V9-F1
#
_cell.length_a   1.000
_cell.length_b   1.000
_cell.length_c   1.000
_cell.angle_alpha   90.00
_cell.angle_beta   90.00
_cell.angle_gamma   90.00
#
_symmetry.space_group_name_H-M   'P 1'
#
loop_
_entity.id
_entity.type
_entity.pdbx_description
1 polymer ?
#
loop_
_entity_poly.entity_id
_entity_poly.type
_entity_poly.pdbx_seq_one_letter_code
_entity_poly.pdbx_strand_id
1 'polypeptide(L)' 'FQYLLSMVHGSMMSRANTIVVPGGKMELAMQLIFTPFIWRMVERRKRAMGLA' A
#
# COMPACT_ATOMS: atom_id res chain seq x y z
N PHE A 1 0.74 10.54 1.10
CA PHE A 1 0.50 10.20 -0.31
C PHE A 1 1.64 10.54 -1.26
N GLN A 2 2.53 11.50 -0.94
CA GLN A 2 3.63 11.90 -1.85
C GLN A 2 4.47 10.73 -2.38
N TYR A 3 4.80 9.73 -1.53
CA TYR A 3 5.48 8.51 -1.97
C TYR A 3 4.71 7.72 -3.04
N LEU A 4 3.39 7.57 -2.89
CA LEU A 4 2.58 6.86 -3.88
C LEU A 4 2.45 7.67 -5.17
N LEU A 5 2.37 9.00 -5.08
CA LEU A 5 2.32 9.88 -6.25
C LEU A 5 3.63 9.86 -7.06
N SER A 6 4.79 9.81 -6.38
CA SER A 6 6.09 9.74 -7.05
C SER A 6 6.34 8.36 -7.67
N MET A 7 5.90 7.29 -7.01
CA MET A 7 6.11 5.92 -7.47
C MET A 7 5.11 5.48 -8.55
N VAL A 8 3.86 5.94 -8.46
CA VAL A 8 2.79 5.61 -9.42
C VAL A 8 2.62 6.78 -10.38
N HIS A 9 3.45 6.81 -11.42
CA HIS A 9 3.42 7.92 -12.39
C HIS A 9 2.05 8.05 -13.07
N GLY A 10 1.51 9.27 -13.15
CA GLY A 10 0.15 9.52 -13.67
C GLY A 10 -0.98 9.25 -12.66
N SER A 11 -0.66 8.99 -11.39
CA SER A 11 -1.64 9.04 -10.31
C SER A 11 -1.89 10.47 -9.85
N MET A 12 -3.10 10.73 -9.36
CA MET A 12 -3.50 12.05 -8.83
C MET A 12 -4.31 11.88 -7.55
N MET A 13 -4.36 12.89 -6.68
CA MET A 13 -5.26 12.85 -5.53
C MET A 13 -6.62 13.40 -5.90
N SER A 14 -7.68 12.60 -5.74
CA SER A 14 -9.06 13.08 -5.85
C SER A 14 -9.50 13.78 -4.57
N ARG A 15 -9.02 13.31 -3.41
CA ARG A 15 -9.25 13.88 -2.09
C ARG A 15 -7.99 13.74 -1.24
N ALA A 16 -7.93 14.43 -0.10
CA ALA A 16 -6.79 14.34 0.83
C ALA A 16 -6.48 12.91 1.29
N ASN A 17 -7.46 12.00 1.28
CA ASN A 17 -7.34 10.60 1.68
C ASN A 17 -7.48 9.57 0.52
N THR A 18 -7.68 10.03 -0.72
CA THR A 18 -8.00 9.15 -1.85
C THR A 18 -7.12 9.46 -3.06
N ILE A 19 -6.41 8.44 -3.55
CA ILE A 19 -5.56 8.51 -4.74
C ILE A 19 -6.21 7.78 -5.91
N VAL A 20 -6.24 8.43 -7.08
CA VAL A 20 -6.65 7.86 -8.35
C VAL A 20 -5.44 7.19 -8.98
N VAL A 21 -5.58 5.91 -9.31
CA VAL A 21 -4.52 5.10 -9.91
C VAL A 21 -4.92 4.73 -11.34
N PRO A 22 -4.04 4.94 -12.35
CA PRO A 22 -4.29 4.46 -13.69
C PRO A 22 -4.43 2.92 -13.74
N GLY A 23 -5.39 2.41 -14.50
CA GLY A 23 -5.70 0.97 -14.57
C GLY A 23 -4.48 0.07 -14.85
N GLY A 24 -3.61 0.48 -15.77
CA GLY A 24 -2.39 -0.27 -16.10
C GLY A 24 -1.31 -0.30 -15.00
N LYS A 25 -1.49 0.43 -13.89
CA LYS A 25 -0.55 0.49 -12.76
C LYS A 25 -1.17 0.03 -11.45
N MET A 26 -2.34 -0.60 -11.50
CA MET A 26 -3.01 -1.10 -10.30
C MET A 26 -2.16 -2.13 -9.56
N GLU A 27 -1.49 -3.04 -10.27
CA GLU A 27 -0.63 -4.04 -9.63
C GLU A 27 0.51 -3.40 -8.83
N LEU A 28 1.21 -2.43 -9.43
CA LEU A 28 2.28 -1.70 -8.75
C LEU A 28 1.74 -0.95 -7.51
N ALA A 29 0.60 -0.27 -7.65
CA ALA A 29 -0.03 0.40 -6.52
C ALA A 29 -0.43 -0.60 -5.42
N MET A 30 -0.96 -1.76 -5.80
CA MET A 30 -1.37 -2.84 -4.90
C MET A 30 -0.16 -3.38 -4.11
N GLN A 31 0.97 -3.59 -4.78
CA GLN A 31 2.21 -4.04 -4.13
C GLN A 31 2.75 -2.99 -3.15
N LEU A 32 2.83 -1.72 -3.55
CA LEU A 32 3.32 -0.64 -2.69
C LEU A 32 2.42 -0.41 -1.47
N ILE A 33 1.10 -0.56 -1.64
CA ILE A 33 0.14 -0.37 -0.56
C ILE A 33 0.06 -1.62 0.32
N PHE A 34 -0.29 -2.80 -0.20
CA PHE A 34 -0.65 -3.93 0.67
C PHE A 34 0.53 -4.73 1.22
N THR A 35 1.65 -4.86 0.49
CA THR A 35 2.80 -5.67 0.93
C THR A 35 3.26 -5.32 2.36
N PRO A 36 3.56 -4.04 2.68
CA PRO A 36 4.00 -3.70 4.03
C PRO A 36 2.88 -3.84 5.09
N PHE A 37 1.61 -3.74 4.71
CA PHE A 37 0.50 -3.97 5.63
C PHE A 37 0.33 -5.43 5.98
N ILE A 38 0.45 -6.32 4.98
CA ILE A 38 0.40 -7.76 5.18
C ILE A 38 1.55 -8.20 6.08
N TRP A 39 2.78 -7.70 5.86
CA TRP A 39 3.90 -8.00 6.74
C TRP A 39 3.64 -7.59 8.19
N ARG A 40 3.17 -6.36 8.42
CA ARG A 40 2.79 -5.92 9.77
C ARG A 40 1.69 -6.78 10.38
N MET A 41 0.73 -7.23 9.59
CA MET A 41 -0.37 -8.10 10.05
C MET A 41 0.14 -9.47 10.45
N VAL A 42 1.01 -10.08 9.64
CA VAL A 42 1.65 -11.37 9.93
C VAL A 42 2.54 -11.28 11.16
N GLU A 43 3.33 -10.22 11.30
CA GLU A 43 4.16 -9.98 12.49
C GLU A 43 3.31 -9.80 13.76
N ARG A 44 2.20 -9.05 13.67
CA ARG A 44 1.26 -8.91 14.78
C ARG A 44 0.62 -10.25 15.16
N ARG A 45 0.24 -11.06 14.17
CA ARG A 45 -0.27 -12.42 14.39
C ARG A 45 0.76 -13.30 15.08
N LYS A 46 2.01 -13.31 14.61
CA LYS A 46 3.10 -14.10 15.22
C LYS A 46 3.31 -13.73 16.69
N ARG A 47 3.34 -12.43 17.00
CA ARG A 47 3.44 -11.90 18.38
C ARG A 47 2.24 -12.31 19.24
N ALA A 48 1.02 -12.20 18.72
CA ALA A 48 -0.19 -12.60 19.44
C ALA A 48 -0.26 -14.11 19.72
N MET A 49 0.40 -14.94 18.88
CA MET A 49 0.45 -16.39 19.03
C MET A 49 1.67 -16.89 19.81
N GLY A 50 2.54 -16.01 20.31
CA GLY A 50 3.76 -16.41 21.03
C GLY A 50 4.76 -17.21 20.18
N LEU A 51 4.70 -17.08 18.85
CA LEU A 51 5.58 -17.76 17.90
C LEU A 51 6.86 -16.95 17.60
N ALA A 52 7.10 -15.88 18.36
CA ALA A 52 8.18 -14.92 18.21
C ALA A 52 8.84 -14.66 19.56
#